data_AF-A0A2T2VRA5-F1
#
_entry.id   AF-A0A2T2VRA5-F1
#
_cell.length_a   1.000
_cell.length_b   1.000
_cell.length_c   1.000
_cell.angle_alpha   90.00
_cell.angle_beta   90.00
_cell.angle_gamma   90.00
#
_symmetry.space_group_name_H-M   'P 1'
#
loop_
_entity.id
_entity.type
_entity.pdbx_description
1 polymer ?
#
loop_
_entity_poly.entity_id
_entity_poly.type
_entity_poly.pdbx_seq_one_letter_code
_entity_poly.pdbx_strand_id
1 'polypeptide(L)'
;MQPIKFQRIERSRLCDITEQLENIREAQLAYKSEMGSYCSSIQELVGFVDTGYISIIERKDTSFMYYDKIYQKEMNKDSVIIRVLGQEKVSMQLFGEGFIAESLRHISGTDSSFTMDASEINKNGVDVATFEVSAPYKVIFADIAEEFPQAYGKAENNSLTIGSLTEPTISGNYENSYCKAD
;
A
#
# COMPACT_ATOMS: atom_id res chain seq x y z
N MET A 1 9.28 2.69 -36.35
CA MET A 1 8.51 3.67 -35.53
C MET A 1 7.62 3.00 -34.47
N GLN A 2 7.13 1.78 -34.67
CA GLN A 2 6.32 1.05 -33.67
C GLN A 2 6.96 0.93 -32.27
N PRO A 3 8.28 0.71 -32.10
CA PRO A 3 8.89 0.59 -30.75
C PRO A 3 8.78 1.87 -29.92
N ILE A 4 8.94 3.03 -30.55
CA ILE A 4 8.88 4.34 -29.86
C ILE A 4 7.43 4.64 -29.41
N LYS A 5 6.43 4.27 -30.22
CA LYS A 5 5.02 4.46 -29.86
C LYS A 5 4.63 3.59 -28.67
N PHE A 6 5.04 2.31 -28.66
CA PHE A 6 4.81 1.41 -27.53
C PHE A 6 5.44 1.94 -26.24
N GLN A 7 6.72 2.33 -26.27
CA GLN A 7 7.41 2.86 -25.10
C GLN A 7 6.74 4.11 -24.51
N ARG A 8 6.17 4.98 -25.35
CA ARG A 8 5.42 6.15 -24.88
C ARG A 8 4.12 5.75 -24.18
N ILE A 9 3.38 4.78 -24.72
CA ILE A 9 2.14 4.28 -24.12
C ILE A 9 2.46 3.56 -22.80
N GLU A 10 3.47 2.68 -22.83
CA GLU A 10 3.99 1.97 -21.66
C GLU A 10 4.33 2.95 -20.54
N ARG A 11 5.18 3.93 -20.82
CA ARG A 11 5.57 4.92 -19.82
C ARG A 11 4.37 5.66 -19.22
N SER A 12 3.44 6.13 -20.05
CA SER A 12 2.26 6.85 -19.56
C SER A 12 1.42 5.96 -18.63
N ARG A 13 1.06 4.76 -19.07
CA ARG A 13 0.20 3.86 -18.29
C ARG A 13 0.85 3.39 -16.99
N LEU A 14 2.15 3.04 -17.05
CA LEU A 14 2.87 2.61 -15.86
C LEU A 14 2.93 3.72 -14.81
N CYS A 15 2.97 4.99 -15.22
CA CYS A 15 2.96 6.10 -14.27
C CYS A 15 1.61 6.32 -13.58
N ASP A 16 0.51 6.27 -14.34
CA ASP A 16 -0.83 6.35 -13.76
C ASP A 16 -1.08 5.20 -12.77
N ILE A 17 -0.63 3.99 -13.12
CA ILE A 17 -0.80 2.79 -12.28
C ILE A 17 0.14 2.82 -11.07
N THR A 18 1.35 3.36 -11.21
CA THR A 18 2.27 3.55 -10.09
C THR A 18 1.65 4.47 -9.04
N GLU A 19 1.04 5.58 -9.44
CA GLU A 19 0.31 6.47 -8.51
C GLU A 19 -0.83 5.74 -7.80
N GLN A 20 -1.61 4.91 -8.52
CA GLN A 20 -2.64 4.08 -7.89
C GLN A 20 -2.06 3.08 -6.87
N LEU A 21 -0.95 2.42 -7.18
CA LEU A 21 -0.29 1.49 -6.25
C LEU A 21 0.22 2.20 -4.99
N GLU A 22 0.80 3.39 -5.14
CA GLU A 22 1.22 4.23 -4.02
C GLU A 22 0.02 4.62 -3.13
N ASN A 23 -1.10 5.03 -3.74
CA ASN A 23 -2.33 5.34 -3.00
C ASN A 23 -2.88 4.09 -2.27
N ILE A 24 -2.84 2.91 -2.90
CA ILE A 24 -3.22 1.65 -2.26
C ILE A 24 -2.31 1.33 -1.06
N ARG A 25 -1.00 1.60 -1.15
CA ARG A 25 -0.09 1.42 0.00
C ARG A 25 -0.45 2.35 1.15
N GLU A 26 -0.74 3.62 0.90
CA GLU A 26 -1.14 4.54 1.97
C GLU A 26 -2.44 4.07 2.65
N ALA A 27 -3.40 3.59 1.87
CA ALA A 27 -4.61 2.95 2.40
C ALA A 27 -4.30 1.69 3.24
N GLN A 28 -3.37 0.84 2.79
CA GLN A 28 -2.93 -0.35 3.52
C GLN A 28 -2.25 -0.02 4.85
N LEU A 29 -1.42 1.03 4.89
CA LEU A 29 -0.77 1.48 6.12
C LEU A 29 -1.80 2.00 7.13
N ALA A 30 -2.77 2.79 6.67
CA ALA A 30 -3.88 3.24 7.51
C ALA A 30 -4.73 2.07 8.01
N TYR A 31 -5.07 1.13 7.12
CA TYR A 31 -5.83 -0.08 7.48
C TYR A 31 -5.11 -0.88 8.57
N LYS A 32 -3.80 -1.12 8.41
CA LYS A 32 -2.98 -1.80 9.41
C LYS A 32 -2.89 -1.04 10.73
N SER A 33 -2.88 0.29 10.70
CA SER A 33 -2.87 1.11 11.92
C SER A 33 -4.14 0.92 12.74
N GLU A 34 -5.31 0.83 12.09
CA GLU A 34 -6.59 0.70 12.78
C GLU A 34 -6.97 -0.76 13.09
N MET A 35 -6.64 -1.71 12.20
CA MET A 35 -7.06 -3.12 12.29
C MET A 35 -5.97 -4.08 12.79
N GLY A 36 -4.71 -3.64 12.82
CA GLY A 36 -3.56 -4.43 13.28
C GLY A 36 -2.89 -5.31 12.20
N SER A 37 -3.58 -5.62 11.10
CA SER A 37 -3.07 -6.38 9.95
C SER A 37 -3.33 -5.64 8.64
N TYR A 38 -2.61 -6.00 7.57
CA TYR A 38 -2.93 -5.52 6.23
C TYR A 38 -4.25 -6.14 5.71
N CYS A 39 -4.89 -5.47 4.76
CA CYS A 39 -6.11 -5.94 4.12
C CYS A 39 -5.77 -6.87 2.95
N SER A 40 -6.45 -8.01 2.84
CA SER A 40 -6.28 -8.95 1.71
C SER A 40 -7.28 -8.73 0.57
N SER A 41 -8.35 -7.95 0.79
CA SER A 41 -9.41 -7.73 -0.21
C SER A 41 -9.46 -6.28 -0.70
N ILE A 42 -9.40 -6.09 -2.03
CA ILE A 42 -9.43 -4.74 -2.62
C ILE A 42 -10.78 -4.06 -2.37
N GLN A 43 -11.86 -4.84 -2.35
CA GLN A 43 -13.20 -4.34 -2.07
C GLN A 43 -13.33 -3.84 -0.63
N GLU A 44 -12.75 -4.56 0.33
CA GLU A 44 -12.74 -4.16 1.73
C GLU A 44 -11.89 -2.91 1.94
N LEU A 45 -10.72 -2.85 1.31
CA LEU A 45 -9.85 -1.68 1.37
C LEU A 45 -10.53 -0.43 0.79
N VAL A 46 -11.21 -0.56 -0.36
CA VAL A 46 -12.00 0.52 -0.95
C VAL A 46 -13.12 0.96 -0.02
N GLY A 47 -13.85 0.02 0.60
CA GLY A 47 -14.90 0.34 1.58
C GLY A 47 -14.37 1.06 2.82
N PHE A 48 -13.18 0.69 3.29
CA PHE A 48 -12.47 1.38 4.36
C PHE A 48 -12.09 2.80 3.96
N VAL A 49 -11.60 3.03 2.74
CA VAL A 49 -11.27 4.38 2.26
C VAL A 49 -12.52 5.25 2.11
N ASP A 50 -13.62 4.68 1.62
CA ASP A 50 -14.88 5.40 1.37
C ASP A 50 -15.58 5.84 2.66
N THR A 51 -15.74 4.90 3.59
CA THR A 51 -16.61 5.07 4.77
C THR A 51 -15.88 5.03 6.11
N GLY A 52 -14.62 4.61 6.11
CA GLY A 52 -13.84 4.41 7.33
C GLY A 52 -13.30 5.71 7.93
N TYR A 53 -12.79 5.56 9.14
CA TYR A 53 -12.20 6.63 9.92
C TYR A 53 -10.83 6.22 10.45
N ILE A 54 -9.90 7.17 10.52
CA ILE A 54 -8.58 7.02 11.13
C ILE A 54 -8.61 7.70 12.50
N SER A 55 -8.03 7.04 13.50
CA SER A 55 -7.93 7.55 14.87
C SER A 55 -6.77 8.54 14.99
N ILE A 56 -7.04 9.75 15.44
CA ILE A 56 -5.99 10.73 15.77
C ILE A 56 -5.47 10.37 17.16
N ILE A 57 -4.26 9.83 17.24
CA ILE A 57 -3.68 9.35 18.50
C ILE A 57 -2.56 10.23 19.03
N GLU A 58 -2.56 10.44 20.34
CA GLU A 58 -1.46 11.02 21.12
C GLU A 58 -0.75 9.87 21.85
N ARG A 59 0.53 9.67 21.51
CA ARG A 59 1.40 8.70 22.21
C ARG A 59 2.32 9.46 23.16
N LYS A 60 2.24 9.14 24.45
CA LYS A 60 3.10 9.70 25.51
C LYS A 60 3.93 8.60 26.15
N ASP A 61 5.24 8.69 25.99
CA ASP A 61 6.19 7.86 26.74
C ASP A 61 6.35 8.42 28.15
N THR A 62 6.25 7.54 29.14
CA THR A 62 6.39 7.88 30.56
C THR A 62 7.37 6.94 31.20
N SER A 63 8.21 7.46 32.08
CA SER A 63 9.11 6.68 32.91
C SER A 63 8.92 7.13 34.36
N PHE A 64 8.73 6.17 35.26
CA PHE A 64 8.54 6.47 36.67
C PHE A 64 9.18 5.39 37.55
N MET A 65 9.56 5.79 38.76
CA MET A 65 10.09 4.88 39.76
C MET A 65 8.94 4.14 40.46
N TYR A 66 9.07 2.83 40.58
CA TYR A 66 8.17 2.00 41.38
C TYR A 66 8.99 1.12 42.32
N TYR A 67 8.43 0.83 43.50
CA TYR A 67 9.06 -0.08 44.44
C TYR A 67 8.73 -1.53 44.08
N ASP A 68 9.74 -2.30 43.68
CA ASP A 68 9.59 -3.72 43.43
C ASP A 68 9.68 -4.51 44.75
N LYS A 69 8.62 -5.25 45.08
CA LYS A 69 8.54 -6.00 46.35
C LYS A 69 9.41 -7.25 46.37
N ILE A 70 9.75 -7.82 45.22
CA ILE A 70 10.60 -9.01 45.09
C ILE A 70 12.07 -8.60 45.28
N TYR A 71 12.48 -7.52 44.60
CA TYR A 71 13.86 -7.01 44.67
C TYR A 71 14.09 -6.00 45.80
N GLN A 72 13.02 -5.59 46.50
CA GLN A 72 13.03 -4.68 47.65
C GLN A 72 13.73 -3.33 47.38
N LYS A 73 13.68 -2.83 46.15
CA LYS A 73 14.31 -1.57 45.74
C LYS A 73 13.43 -0.82 44.74
N GLU A 74 13.66 0.48 44.62
CA GLU A 74 13.06 1.27 43.55
C GLU A 74 13.67 0.88 42.19
N MET A 75 12.80 0.70 41.20
CA MET A 75 13.16 0.36 39.84
C MET A 75 12.45 1.31 38.88
N ASN A 76 13.10 1.64 37.76
CA ASN A 76 12.46 2.37 36.68
C ASN A 76 11.46 1.47 35.98
N LYS A 77 10.28 2.01 35.67
CA LYS A 77 9.29 1.41 34.79
C LYS A 77 8.95 2.38 33.68
N ASP A 78 9.23 1.95 32.46
CA ASP A 78 8.80 2.64 31.26
C ASP A 78 7.38 2.16 30.89
N SER A 79 6.52 3.09 30.52
CA SER A 79 5.15 2.84 30.12
C SER A 79 4.76 3.79 29.00
N VAL A 80 3.97 3.28 28.05
CA VAL A 80 3.42 4.06 26.93
C VAL A 80 1.94 4.30 27.20
N ILE A 81 1.49 5.55 27.12
CA ILE A 81 0.09 5.93 27.19
C ILE A 81 -0.34 6.36 25.79
N ILE A 82 -1.37 5.70 25.24
CA ILE A 82 -1.98 6.06 23.96
C ILE A 82 -3.37 6.63 24.25
N ARG A 83 -3.64 7.84 23.77
CA ARG A 83 -4.93 8.51 23.87
C ARG A 83 -5.47 8.81 22.47
N VAL A 84 -6.73 8.46 22.22
CA VAL A 84 -7.44 8.88 21.00
C VAL A 84 -8.00 10.29 21.24
N LEU A 85 -7.59 11.25 20.41
CA LEU A 85 -8.04 12.65 20.46
C LEU A 85 -9.28 12.90 19.61
N GLY A 86 -9.51 12.07 18.58
CA GLY A 86 -10.62 12.19 17.64
C GLY A 86 -10.50 11.21 16.50
N GLN A 87 -11.36 11.38 15.49
CA GLN A 87 -11.40 10.57 14.28
C GLN A 87 -11.60 11.46 13.06
N GLU A 88 -10.97 11.10 11.95
CA GLU A 88 -11.12 11.78 10.65
C GLU A 88 -11.40 10.75 9.56
N LYS A 89 -12.11 11.14 8.50
CA LYS A 89 -12.40 10.23 7.38
C LYS A 89 -11.10 9.81 6.69
N VAL A 90 -10.97 8.52 6.37
CA VAL A 90 -9.79 7.96 5.71
C VAL A 90 -9.51 8.68 4.39
N SER A 91 -10.53 8.81 3.53
CA SER A 91 -10.43 9.49 2.23
C SER A 91 -9.88 10.91 2.35
N MET A 92 -10.43 11.71 3.27
CA MET A 92 -9.99 13.10 3.50
C MET A 92 -8.55 13.16 4.00
N GLN A 93 -8.23 12.35 5.02
CA GLN A 93 -6.93 12.41 5.70
C GLN A 93 -5.78 11.94 4.80
N LEU A 94 -6.00 10.92 3.98
CA LEU A 94 -4.96 10.35 3.12
C LEU A 94 -4.86 11.04 1.77
N PHE A 95 -5.99 11.42 1.17
CA PHE A 95 -6.06 11.81 -0.24
C PHE A 95 -6.66 13.20 -0.47
N GLY A 96 -7.17 13.85 0.56
CA GLY A 96 -7.78 15.17 0.48
C GLY A 96 -9.25 15.15 0.05
N GLU A 97 -9.80 16.36 -0.07
CA GLU A 97 -11.22 16.55 -0.38
C GLU A 97 -11.55 16.09 -1.80
N GLY A 98 -12.68 15.36 -1.94
CA GLY A 98 -13.19 14.92 -3.23
C GLY A 98 -12.53 13.65 -3.78
N PHE A 99 -11.66 12.98 -3.02
CA PHE A 99 -11.11 11.71 -3.43
C PHE A 99 -12.21 10.65 -3.62
N ILE A 100 -12.16 9.95 -4.76
CA ILE A 100 -13.11 8.89 -5.12
C ILE A 100 -12.48 7.55 -4.74
N ALA A 101 -12.89 6.95 -3.63
CA ALA A 101 -12.36 5.66 -3.16
C ALA A 101 -12.42 4.55 -4.23
N GLU A 102 -13.48 4.56 -5.04
CA GLU A 102 -13.68 3.62 -6.13
C GLU A 102 -12.56 3.65 -7.19
N SER A 103 -11.82 4.75 -7.31
CA SER A 103 -10.65 4.85 -8.21
C SER A 103 -9.51 3.89 -7.84
N LEU A 104 -9.49 3.35 -6.63
CA LEU A 104 -8.52 2.35 -6.19
C LEU A 104 -8.89 0.93 -6.65
N ARG A 105 -10.15 0.69 -7.06
CA ARG A 105 -10.62 -0.67 -7.38
C ARG A 105 -10.06 -1.20 -8.69
N HIS A 106 -9.96 -0.34 -9.70
CA HIS A 106 -9.64 -0.72 -11.08
C HIS A 106 -8.29 -0.18 -11.51
N ILE A 107 -7.55 -0.98 -12.29
CA ILE A 107 -6.29 -0.59 -12.89
C ILE A 107 -6.59 0.43 -13.99
N SER A 108 -5.96 1.61 -13.92
CA SER A 108 -6.14 2.70 -14.89
C SER A 108 -6.07 2.21 -16.34
N GLY A 109 -7.09 2.58 -17.13
CA GLY A 109 -7.22 2.17 -18.52
C GLY A 109 -7.82 0.77 -18.74
N THR A 110 -8.30 0.11 -17.69
CA THR A 110 -8.92 -1.23 -17.78
C THR A 110 -10.12 -1.37 -16.83
N ASP A 111 -10.98 -2.35 -17.07
CA ASP A 111 -12.04 -2.74 -16.12
C ASP A 111 -11.55 -3.77 -15.08
N SER A 112 -10.29 -4.19 -15.15
CA SER A 112 -9.72 -5.21 -14.26
C SER A 112 -9.30 -4.61 -12.93
N SER A 113 -9.48 -5.36 -11.85
CA SER A 113 -9.00 -4.98 -10.52
C SER A 113 -7.55 -5.40 -10.28
N PHE A 114 -6.91 -4.72 -9.34
CA PHE A 114 -5.64 -5.18 -8.78
C PHE A 114 -5.80 -6.54 -8.10
N THR A 115 -4.80 -7.40 -8.23
CA THR A 115 -4.68 -8.59 -7.38
C THR A 115 -3.98 -8.20 -6.09
N MET A 116 -4.53 -8.58 -4.95
CA MET A 116 -4.02 -8.20 -3.64
C MET A 116 -4.13 -9.36 -2.68
N ASP A 117 -3.18 -9.47 -1.77
CA ASP A 117 -3.25 -10.38 -0.64
C ASP A 117 -2.46 -9.83 0.55
N ALA A 118 -2.72 -10.36 1.73
CA ALA A 118 -2.04 -10.02 2.97
C ALA A 118 -1.71 -11.30 3.76
N SER A 119 -0.56 -11.30 4.42
CA SER A 119 -0.07 -12.44 5.18
C SER A 119 0.75 -11.99 6.38
N GLU A 120 1.32 -12.94 7.10
CA GLU A 120 2.28 -12.72 8.17
C GLU A 120 3.46 -13.67 7.96
N ILE A 121 4.67 -13.12 8.01
CA ILE A 121 5.91 -13.89 7.86
C ILE A 121 6.72 -13.85 9.15
N ASN A 122 7.37 -14.96 9.48
CA ASN A 122 8.36 -14.98 10.54
C ASN A 122 9.72 -14.55 10.00
N LYS A 123 10.23 -13.39 10.44
CA LYS A 123 11.56 -12.90 10.12
C LYS A 123 12.40 -12.85 11.39
N ASN A 124 13.37 -13.77 11.50
CA ASN A 124 14.28 -13.86 12.64
C ASN A 124 13.55 -14.00 14.01
N GLY A 125 12.46 -14.77 14.06
CA GLY A 125 11.68 -14.98 15.28
C GLY A 125 10.70 -13.85 15.61
N VAL A 126 10.56 -12.85 14.73
CA VAL A 126 9.54 -11.79 14.83
C VAL A 126 8.52 -11.99 13.73
N ASP A 127 7.25 -12.05 14.10
CA ASP A 127 6.16 -12.10 13.13
C ASP A 127 5.89 -10.69 12.59
N VAL A 128 5.83 -10.59 11.26
CA VAL A 128 5.70 -9.33 10.53
C VAL A 128 4.58 -9.46 9.52
N ALA A 129 3.55 -8.63 9.67
CA ALA A 129 2.49 -8.51 8.67
C ALA A 129 3.07 -8.04 7.33
N THR A 130 2.61 -8.65 6.25
CA THR A 130 2.99 -8.37 4.87
C THR A 130 1.76 -8.19 3.99
N PHE A 131 1.93 -7.50 2.87
CA PHE A 131 0.93 -7.40 1.81
C PHE A 131 1.62 -7.34 0.47
N GLU A 132 0.91 -7.70 -0.58
CA GLU A 132 1.35 -7.52 -1.95
C GLU A 132 0.17 -7.10 -2.80
N VAL A 133 0.36 -6.08 -3.63
CA VAL A 133 -0.60 -5.68 -4.66
C VAL A 133 0.10 -5.75 -6.01
N SER A 134 -0.56 -6.33 -7.01
CA SER A 134 0.00 -6.54 -8.34
C SER A 134 -0.96 -6.13 -9.45
N ALA A 135 -0.39 -5.53 -10.49
CA ALA A 135 -1.02 -5.19 -11.76
C ALA A 135 -0.24 -5.87 -12.90
N PRO A 136 -0.76 -6.99 -13.47
CA PRO A 136 -0.07 -7.73 -14.53
C PRO A 136 -0.01 -6.96 -15.86
N TYR A 137 1.14 -6.96 -16.54
CA TYR A 137 1.30 -6.25 -17.81
C TYR A 137 0.41 -6.81 -18.92
N LYS A 138 0.15 -8.12 -18.89
CA LYS A 138 -0.84 -8.77 -19.76
C LYS A 138 -2.25 -8.16 -19.67
N VAL A 139 -2.58 -7.52 -18.54
CA VAL A 139 -3.86 -6.80 -18.34
C VAL A 139 -3.71 -5.35 -18.80
N ILE A 140 -2.64 -4.69 -18.36
CA ILE A 140 -2.37 -3.26 -18.63
C ILE A 140 -2.27 -2.97 -20.14
N PHE A 141 -1.73 -3.91 -20.92
CA PHE A 141 -1.44 -3.74 -22.34
C PHE A 141 -2.25 -4.66 -23.26
N ALA A 142 -3.31 -5.31 -22.74
CA ALA A 142 -4.11 -6.27 -23.48
C ALA A 142 -4.70 -5.69 -24.78
N ASP A 143 -5.20 -4.46 -24.72
CA ASP A 143 -5.86 -3.74 -25.81
C ASP A 143 -4.91 -3.38 -26.97
N ILE A 144 -3.60 -3.30 -26.71
CA ILE A 144 -2.57 -2.97 -27.71
C ILE A 144 -1.72 -4.17 -28.12
N ALA A 145 -2.02 -5.38 -27.61
CA ALA A 145 -1.23 -6.58 -27.85
C ALA A 145 -1.12 -6.92 -29.36
N GLU A 146 -2.23 -6.79 -30.10
CA GLU A 146 -2.25 -7.05 -31.54
C GLU A 146 -1.52 -5.97 -32.36
N GLU A 147 -1.51 -4.71 -31.88
CA GLU A 147 -0.81 -3.61 -32.55
C GLU A 147 0.72 -3.71 -32.38
N PHE A 148 1.19 -4.27 -31.25
CA PHE A 148 2.61 -4.35 -30.89
C PHE A 148 3.05 -5.75 -30.42
N PRO A 149 2.88 -6.81 -31.22
CA PRO A 149 3.06 -8.19 -30.75
C PRO A 149 4.48 -8.50 -30.24
N GLN A 150 5.51 -7.93 -30.88
CA GLN A 150 6.90 -8.14 -30.45
C GLN A 150 7.27 -7.42 -29.16
N ALA A 151 6.72 -6.22 -28.93
CA ALA A 151 6.99 -5.44 -27.73
C ALA A 151 6.18 -5.99 -26.55
N TYR A 152 4.89 -6.27 -26.79
CA TYR A 152 3.99 -6.91 -25.86
C TYR A 152 4.53 -8.28 -25.39
N GLY A 153 4.93 -9.16 -26.31
CA GLY A 153 5.45 -10.49 -25.94
C GLY A 153 6.72 -10.48 -25.10
N LYS A 154 7.49 -9.39 -25.09
CA LYS A 154 8.64 -9.22 -24.19
C LYS A 154 8.23 -8.77 -22.78
N ALA A 155 7.07 -8.12 -22.66
CA ALA A 155 6.63 -7.44 -21.45
C ALA A 155 5.48 -8.17 -20.74
N GLU A 156 4.73 -9.03 -21.42
CA GLU A 156 3.47 -9.64 -20.94
C GLU A 156 3.59 -10.43 -19.62
N ASN A 157 4.77 -11.01 -19.36
CA ASN A 157 5.03 -11.81 -18.16
C ASN A 157 5.45 -10.97 -16.95
N ASN A 158 5.59 -9.66 -17.11
CA ASN A 158 5.92 -8.75 -16.01
C ASN A 158 4.65 -8.27 -15.29
N SER A 159 4.85 -7.68 -14.11
CA SER A 159 3.81 -7.00 -13.36
C SER A 159 4.40 -5.78 -12.65
N LEU A 160 3.58 -4.74 -12.44
CA LEU A 160 3.89 -3.73 -11.42
C LEU A 160 3.43 -4.28 -10.08
N THR A 161 4.29 -4.23 -9.08
CA THR A 161 3.98 -4.70 -7.73
C THR A 161 4.38 -3.67 -6.70
N ILE A 162 3.67 -3.69 -5.57
CA ILE A 162 4.02 -2.94 -4.35
C ILE A 162 3.82 -3.83 -3.13
N GLY A 163 4.81 -3.82 -2.25
CA GLY A 163 4.91 -4.78 -1.14
C GLY A 163 5.42 -6.15 -1.57
N SER A 164 5.42 -7.09 -0.64
CA SER A 164 5.75 -8.50 -0.86
C SER A 164 5.08 -9.37 0.20
N LEU A 165 4.57 -10.53 -0.18
CA LEU A 165 4.07 -11.52 0.80
C LEU A 165 5.19 -12.27 1.53
N THR A 166 6.41 -12.27 0.99
CA THR A 166 7.53 -13.09 1.48
C THR A 166 8.63 -12.26 2.14
N GLU A 167 8.64 -10.95 1.92
CA GLU A 167 9.60 -10.02 2.50
C GLU A 167 8.90 -8.87 3.24
N PRO A 168 9.48 -8.36 4.34
CA PRO A 168 8.90 -7.26 5.10
C PRO A 168 9.19 -5.92 4.39
N THR A 169 8.65 -5.75 3.18
CA THR A 169 8.81 -4.55 2.36
C THR A 169 7.45 -3.97 1.97
N ILE A 170 7.41 -2.65 1.84
CA ILE A 170 6.26 -1.89 1.32
C ILE A 170 6.62 -1.15 0.02
N SER A 171 7.81 -1.42 -0.52
CA SER A 171 8.34 -0.78 -1.72
C SER A 171 7.78 -1.44 -2.99
N GLY A 172 7.72 -0.67 -4.07
CA GLY A 172 7.36 -1.17 -5.39
C GLY A 172 8.55 -1.62 -6.22
N ASN A 173 8.27 -2.33 -7.32
CA ASN A 173 9.27 -2.83 -8.25
C ASN A 173 9.59 -1.86 -9.42
N TYR A 174 9.41 -0.56 -9.20
CA TYR A 174 9.57 0.51 -10.18
C TYR A 174 10.52 1.60 -9.69
N GLU A 175 11.09 2.37 -10.62
CA GLU A 175 11.93 3.51 -10.29
C GLU A 175 11.08 4.78 -10.07
N ASN A 176 11.18 5.40 -8.90
CA ASN A 176 10.45 6.64 -8.59
C ASN A 176 10.78 7.81 -9.53
N SER A 177 11.92 7.78 -10.22
CA SER A 177 12.29 8.76 -11.24
C SER A 177 11.59 8.57 -12.58
N TYR A 178 11.05 7.38 -12.86
CA TYR A 178 10.48 7.02 -14.15
C TYR A 178 9.25 7.88 -14.53
N CYS A 179 8.52 8.31 -13.50
CA CYS A 179 7.23 9.00 -13.61
C CYS A 179 7.24 10.47 -13.22
N LYS A 180 8.39 11.00 -12.80
CA LYS A 180 8.54 12.45 -12.66
C LYS A 180 8.60 13.04 -14.07
N ALA A 181 7.66 13.92 -14.38
CA ALA A 181 7.83 14.87 -15.47
C ALA A 181 8.96 15.83 -15.07
N ASP A 182 9.90 16.09 -15.99
CA ASP A 182 10.81 17.23 -15.88
C ASP A 182 10.03 18.55 -15.88
#